data_AF-A0A6S6RYQ0-F1
#
_entry.id   AF-A0A6S6RYQ0-F1
#
_cell.length_a   1.000
_cell.length_b   1.000
_cell.length_c   1.000
_cell.angle_alpha   90.00
_cell.angle_beta   90.00
_cell.angle_gamma   90.00
#
_symmetry.space_group_name_H-M   'P 1'
#
loop_
_entity.id
_entity.type
_entity.pdbx_description
1 polymer ?
#
loop_
_entity_poly.entity_id
_entity_poly.type
_entity_poly.pdbx_seq_one_letter_code
_entity_poly.pdbx_strand_id
1 'polypeptide(L)'
;MKFLIIFILTFSLYSQEFSIELKGMDIGKIDDITTIKKGYLKAKAKNFLVRIFLGEKYLILYDDRFTKNNQKNIKYKKDSHKILFLISYVLNNEISKKPFKIDISSQKYIIARLTYDVNNTQRIDYDYYSKNKLKSKGYVETHNKTFEEFVNITNGIKITKI
;
A
#
# COMPACT_ATOMS: atom_id res chain seq x y z
N MET A 1 -7.63 40.65 5.79
CA MET A 1 -6.81 39.51 6.30
C MET A 1 -7.53 38.59 7.30
N LYS A 2 -8.87 38.64 7.47
CA LYS A 2 -9.61 37.74 8.40
C LYS A 2 -10.20 36.49 7.74
N PHE A 3 -10.28 36.44 6.41
CA PHE A 3 -10.89 35.31 5.69
C PHE A 3 -9.90 34.20 5.29
N LEU A 4 -8.58 34.41 5.44
CA LEU A 4 -7.58 33.41 5.01
C LEU A 4 -7.41 32.25 6.01
N ILE A 5 -7.73 32.48 7.29
CA ILE A 5 -7.57 31.48 8.36
C ILE A 5 -8.68 30.43 8.32
N ILE A 6 -9.86 30.77 7.79
CA ILE A 6 -11.01 29.86 7.71
C ILE A 6 -10.81 28.80 6.62
N PHE A 7 -10.09 29.12 5.54
CA PHE A 7 -9.82 28.18 4.44
C PHE A 7 -8.82 27.06 4.84
N ILE A 8 -7.96 27.33 5.84
CA ILE A 8 -6.99 26.35 6.37
C ILE A 8 -7.67 25.36 7.32
N LEU A 9 -8.80 25.72 7.93
CA LEU A 9 -9.55 24.87 8.87
C LEU A 9 -10.55 23.92 8.18
N THR A 10 -11.00 24.23 6.96
CA THR A 10 -11.85 23.33 6.15
C THR A 10 -11.05 22.32 5.34
N PHE A 11 -9.72 22.44 5.28
CA PHE A 11 -8.82 21.37 4.86
C PHE A 11 -8.62 20.34 5.98
N SER A 12 -9.69 20.06 6.74
CA SER A 12 -9.79 18.85 7.56
C SER A 12 -9.78 17.68 6.59
N LEU A 13 -8.54 17.27 6.29
CA LEU A 13 -8.10 16.03 5.70
C LEU A 13 -9.21 14.99 5.85
N TYR A 14 -9.94 14.73 4.77
CA TYR A 14 -10.65 13.48 4.61
C TYR A 14 -9.57 12.39 4.69
N SER A 15 -9.28 11.95 5.91
CA SER A 15 -8.48 10.77 6.18
C SER A 15 -9.27 9.62 5.55
N GLN A 16 -8.87 9.27 4.34
CA GLN A 16 -9.39 8.08 3.69
C GLN A 16 -8.89 6.90 4.51
N GLU A 17 -9.82 6.20 5.15
CA GLU A 17 -9.51 4.97 5.86
C GLU A 17 -9.38 3.83 4.84
N PHE A 18 -8.44 2.93 5.09
CA PHE A 18 -8.29 1.71 4.29
C PHE A 18 -8.38 0.50 5.21
N SER A 19 -9.06 -0.55 4.76
CA SER A 19 -9.00 -1.87 5.39
C SER A 19 -7.75 -2.61 4.91
N ILE A 20 -7.23 -3.48 5.76
CA ILE A 20 -6.21 -4.45 5.37
C ILE A 20 -6.67 -5.86 5.74
N GLU A 21 -6.65 -6.75 4.76
CA GLU A 21 -6.97 -8.16 4.94
C GLU A 21 -5.72 -9.02 4.71
N LEU A 22 -5.66 -10.12 5.47
CA LEU A 22 -4.66 -11.17 5.30
C LEU A 22 -5.39 -12.52 5.24
N LYS A 23 -5.25 -13.21 4.10
CA LYS A 23 -5.92 -14.48 3.78
C LYS A 23 -7.45 -14.41 4.00
N GLY A 24 -8.06 -13.31 3.57
CA GLY A 24 -9.50 -13.04 3.70
C GLY A 24 -9.97 -12.64 5.11
N MET A 25 -9.06 -12.51 6.07
CA MET A 25 -9.37 -11.98 7.40
C MET A 25 -9.03 -10.49 7.45
N ASP A 26 -10.02 -9.65 7.75
CA ASP A 26 -9.79 -8.24 8.03
C ASP A 26 -8.99 -8.08 9.33
N ILE A 27 -7.74 -7.65 9.19
CA ILE A 27 -6.79 -7.52 10.31
C ILE A 27 -6.68 -6.09 10.83
N GLY A 28 -7.24 -5.09 10.15
CA GLY A 28 -7.06 -3.73 10.62
C GLY A 28 -7.41 -2.62 9.66
N LYS A 29 -7.18 -1.40 10.16
CA LYS A 29 -7.39 -0.15 9.44
C LYS A 29 -6.10 0.63 9.27
N ILE A 30 -5.94 1.30 8.15
CA ILE A 30 -4.86 2.22 7.84
C ILE A 30 -5.47 3.61 7.73
N ASP A 31 -5.07 4.50 8.63
CA ASP A 31 -5.66 5.84 8.73
C ASP A 31 -5.02 6.84 7.73
N ASP A 32 -3.82 6.50 7.23
CA ASP A 32 -3.05 7.36 6.33
C ASP A 32 -2.20 6.55 5.33
N ILE A 33 -2.73 6.41 4.11
CA ILE A 33 -2.03 5.76 2.99
C ILE A 33 -0.82 6.58 2.49
N THR A 34 -0.77 7.89 2.77
CA THR A 34 0.32 8.75 2.29
C THR A 34 1.66 8.42 2.93
N THR A 35 1.65 7.72 4.08
CA THR A 35 2.84 7.17 4.74
C THR A 35 3.68 6.28 3.82
N ILE A 36 3.09 5.67 2.78
CA ILE A 36 3.81 4.87 1.77
C ILE A 36 4.94 5.66 1.12
N LYS A 37 4.75 6.98 0.91
CA LYS A 37 5.79 7.86 0.36
C LYS A 37 7.02 7.94 1.26
N LYS A 38 6.85 7.72 2.56
CA LYS A 38 7.89 7.67 3.60
C LYS A 38 8.41 6.24 3.84
N GLY A 39 8.04 5.28 3.00
CA GLY A 39 8.53 3.90 3.05
C GLY A 39 7.87 3.03 4.11
N TYR A 40 6.70 3.41 4.64
CA TYR A 40 5.97 2.56 5.59
C TYR A 40 4.46 2.70 5.45
N LEU A 41 3.74 1.77 6.06
CA LEU A 41 2.29 1.80 6.16
C LEU A 41 1.89 1.29 7.54
N LYS A 42 1.11 2.10 8.27
CA LYS A 42 0.71 1.81 9.64
C LYS A 42 -0.74 1.36 9.66
N ALA A 43 -0.96 0.14 10.14
CA ALA A 43 -2.27 -0.42 10.39
C ALA A 43 -2.53 -0.55 11.89
N LYS A 44 -3.75 -0.23 12.32
CA LYS A 44 -4.28 -0.48 13.65
C LYS A 44 -5.07 -1.78 13.63
N ALA A 45 -4.78 -2.68 14.57
CA ALA A 45 -5.50 -3.94 14.71
C ALA A 45 -7.00 -3.68 14.87
N LYS A 46 -7.85 -4.41 14.13
CA LYS A 46 -9.30 -4.20 14.11
C LYS A 46 -9.97 -4.45 15.46
N ASN A 47 -9.61 -5.56 16.12
CA ASN A 47 -10.21 -5.99 17.37
C ASN A 47 -9.19 -6.71 18.26
N PHE A 48 -9.63 -7.14 19.44
CA PHE A 48 -8.79 -7.80 20.43
C PHE A 48 -8.22 -9.14 19.95
N LEU A 49 -8.98 -9.94 19.20
CA LEU A 49 -8.51 -11.22 18.64
C LEU A 49 -7.38 -11.01 17.64
N VAL A 50 -7.51 -10.02 16.76
CA VAL A 50 -6.45 -9.66 15.83
C VAL A 50 -5.24 -9.09 16.57
N ARG A 51 -5.46 -8.30 17.62
CA ARG A 51 -4.37 -7.82 18.49
C ARG A 51 -3.60 -8.98 19.13
N ILE A 52 -4.29 -10.03 19.58
CA ILE A 52 -3.63 -11.25 20.09
C ILE A 52 -2.82 -11.93 18.98
N PHE A 53 -3.41 -12.12 17.80
CA PHE A 53 -2.73 -12.75 16.66
C PHE A 53 -1.49 -11.96 16.20
N LEU A 54 -1.59 -10.63 16.16
CA LEU A 54 -0.47 -9.77 15.83
C LEU A 54 0.54 -9.67 16.99
N GLY A 55 0.09 -9.83 18.23
CA GLY A 55 0.85 -9.59 19.47
C GLY A 55 0.89 -8.11 19.88
N GLU A 56 0.50 -7.21 18.99
CA GLU A 56 0.67 -5.76 19.15
C GLU A 56 -0.56 -4.99 18.65
N LYS A 57 -0.76 -3.77 19.13
CA LYS A 57 -1.90 -2.92 18.75
C LYS A 57 -1.77 -2.37 17.32
N TYR A 58 -0.54 -2.13 16.87
CA TYR A 58 -0.25 -1.60 15.55
C TYR A 58 0.69 -2.53 14.78
N LEU A 59 0.51 -2.57 13.48
CA LEU A 59 1.42 -3.20 12.53
C LEU A 59 2.00 -2.11 11.63
N ILE A 60 3.31 -2.02 11.54
CA ILE A 60 4.00 -1.19 10.55
C ILE A 60 4.63 -2.11 9.52
N LEU A 61 4.09 -2.08 8.30
CA LEU A 61 4.75 -2.63 7.11
C LEU A 61 5.76 -1.58 6.63
N TYR A 62 7.01 -1.96 6.40
CA TYR A 62 8.05 -0.97 6.07
C TYR A 62 9.07 -1.49 5.05
N ASP A 63 9.62 -0.59 4.24
CA ASP A 63 10.72 -0.86 3.30
C ASP A 63 12.07 -0.33 3.81
N ASP A 64 13.10 -0.45 2.98
CA ASP A 64 14.48 -0.11 3.35
C ASP A 64 14.70 1.40 3.63
N ARG A 65 13.74 2.27 3.26
CA ARG A 65 13.79 3.72 3.51
C ARG A 65 13.34 4.10 4.92
N PHE A 66 12.65 3.20 5.63
CA PHE A 66 12.06 3.48 6.94
C PHE A 66 13.00 3.06 8.08
N THR A 67 13.26 4.00 8.99
CA THR A 67 13.98 3.74 10.24
C THR A 67 13.00 3.30 11.32
N LYS A 68 13.29 2.16 11.95
CA LYS A 68 12.51 1.69 13.10
C LYS A 68 12.79 2.56 14.31
N ASN A 69 11.72 2.93 15.00
CA ASN A 69 11.80 3.58 16.30
C ASN A 69 11.25 2.54 17.27
N ASN A 70 12.01 1.99 18.20
CA ASN A 70 11.61 0.87 19.08
C ASN A 70 10.46 1.24 20.04
N GLN A 71 9.26 1.45 19.49
CA GLN A 71 8.06 1.84 20.22
C GLN A 71 7.32 0.61 20.72
N LYS A 72 6.83 0.69 21.95
CA LYS A 72 5.93 -0.33 22.53
C LYS A 72 4.62 -0.36 21.74
N ASN A 73 3.94 -1.50 21.70
CA ASN A 73 2.66 -1.69 21.03
C ASN A 73 2.71 -1.72 19.49
N ILE A 74 3.89 -1.85 18.88
CA ILE A 74 4.08 -1.84 17.43
C ILE A 74 4.87 -3.06 16.96
N LYS A 75 4.24 -3.84 16.06
CA LYS A 75 4.91 -4.90 15.31
C LYS A 75 5.46 -4.34 14.01
N TYR A 76 6.76 -4.49 13.79
CA TYR A 76 7.40 -4.10 12.54
C TYR A 76 7.53 -5.31 11.61
N LYS A 77 7.02 -5.21 10.39
CA LYS A 77 7.14 -6.22 9.34
C LYS A 77 7.79 -5.62 8.11
N LYS A 78 8.91 -6.19 7.67
CA LYS A 78 9.57 -5.75 6.44
C LYS A 78 8.71 -6.12 5.23
N ASP A 79 8.61 -5.23 4.26
CA ASP A 79 7.94 -5.46 3.00
C ASP A 79 8.80 -6.35 2.08
N SER A 80 8.62 -7.65 2.24
CA SER A 80 9.28 -8.68 1.43
C SER A 80 8.70 -8.79 0.01
N HIS A 81 7.49 -8.28 -0.23
CA HIS A 81 6.76 -8.46 -1.49
C HIS A 81 6.65 -7.17 -2.31
N LYS A 82 7.32 -6.10 -1.88
CA LYS A 82 7.43 -4.83 -2.59
C LYS A 82 6.06 -4.17 -2.81
N ILE A 83 5.15 -4.38 -1.87
CA ILE A 83 3.81 -3.76 -1.81
C ILE A 83 3.94 -2.24 -1.77
N LEU A 84 4.75 -1.71 -0.84
CA LEU A 84 4.91 -0.27 -0.64
C LEU A 84 5.55 0.38 -1.88
N PHE A 85 6.54 -0.30 -2.45
CA PHE A 85 7.20 0.15 -3.67
C PHE A 85 6.21 0.21 -4.84
N LEU A 86 5.41 -0.83 -5.05
CA LEU A 86 4.47 -0.90 -6.17
C LEU A 86 3.39 0.18 -6.06
N ILE A 87 2.75 0.32 -4.89
CA ILE A 87 1.74 1.35 -4.66
C ILE A 87 2.36 2.74 -4.86
N SER A 88 3.54 2.98 -4.28
CA SER A 88 4.26 4.23 -4.48
C SER A 88 4.59 4.49 -5.95
N TYR A 89 5.02 3.47 -6.70
CA TYR A 89 5.34 3.63 -8.12
C TYR A 89 4.11 4.05 -8.91
N VAL A 90 3.00 3.33 -8.73
CA VAL A 90 1.73 3.58 -9.43
C VAL A 90 1.19 4.98 -9.16
N LEU A 91 1.27 5.46 -7.91
CA LEU A 91 0.74 6.77 -7.54
C LEU A 91 1.59 7.96 -8.01
N ASN A 92 2.85 7.75 -8.35
CA ASN A 92 3.79 8.85 -8.66
C ASN A 92 4.31 8.83 -10.10
N ASN A 93 3.95 7.84 -10.91
CA ASN A 93 4.42 7.72 -12.29
C ASN A 93 3.26 7.61 -13.27
N GLU A 94 3.47 8.10 -14.48
CA GLU A 94 2.55 7.80 -15.58
C GLU A 94 2.75 6.36 -16.03
N ILE A 95 1.63 5.65 -16.17
CA ILE A 95 1.64 4.22 -16.48
C ILE A 95 1.57 4.03 -17.99
N SER A 96 2.54 3.32 -18.52
CA SER A 96 2.56 2.92 -19.93
C SER A 96 1.38 1.99 -20.24
N LYS A 97 0.75 2.20 -21.41
CA LYS A 97 -0.26 1.28 -21.95
C LYS A 97 0.33 -0.07 -22.35
N LYS A 98 1.63 -0.15 -22.61
CA LYS A 98 2.34 -1.39 -22.93
C LYS A 98 2.92 -2.02 -21.67
N PRO A 99 3.02 -3.36 -21.59
CA PRO A 99 3.74 -4.03 -20.51
C PRO A 99 5.14 -3.44 -20.33
N PHE A 100 5.56 -3.26 -19.08
CA PHE A 100 6.87 -2.70 -18.75
C PHE A 100 7.51 -3.41 -17.57
N LYS A 101 8.83 -3.30 -17.49
CA LYS A 101 9.64 -3.89 -16.43
C LYS A 101 10.17 -2.79 -15.52
N ILE A 102 10.05 -2.99 -14.22
CA ILE A 102 10.61 -2.12 -13.19
C ILE A 102 11.73 -2.89 -12.50
N ASP A 103 12.97 -2.47 -12.72
CA ASP A 103 14.13 -3.06 -12.05
C ASP A 103 14.28 -2.47 -10.63
N ILE A 104 14.27 -3.35 -9.63
CA ILE A 104 14.44 -2.98 -8.21
C ILE A 104 15.90 -3.22 -7.79
N SER A 105 16.49 -4.31 -8.25
CA SER A 105 17.91 -4.63 -8.12
C SER A 105 18.32 -5.65 -9.18
N SER A 106 19.61 -5.98 -9.27
CA SER A 106 20.14 -6.97 -10.23
C SER A 106 19.43 -8.34 -10.20
N GLN A 107 18.78 -8.69 -9.09
CA GLN A 107 18.07 -9.96 -8.93
C GLN A 107 16.57 -9.79 -8.64
N LYS A 108 16.02 -8.57 -8.68
CA LYS A 108 14.65 -8.28 -8.29
C LYS A 108 14.00 -7.33 -9.29
N TYR A 109 12.88 -7.73 -9.86
CA TYR A 109 12.15 -6.91 -10.82
C TYR A 109 10.65 -7.17 -10.75
N ILE A 110 9.88 -6.22 -11.26
CA ILE A 110 8.43 -6.32 -11.44
C ILE A 110 8.14 -6.24 -12.93
N ILE A 111 7.25 -7.10 -13.41
CA ILE A 111 6.59 -6.93 -14.71
C ILE A 111 5.19 -6.38 -14.42
N ALA A 112 4.89 -5.19 -14.95
CA ALA A 112 3.63 -4.50 -14.73
C ALA A 112 2.89 -4.28 -16.05
N ARG A 113 1.56 -4.33 -16.00
CA ARG A 113 0.67 -4.25 -17.16
C ARG A 113 -0.58 -3.46 -16.80
N LEU A 114 -0.90 -2.43 -17.59
CA LEU A 114 -2.20 -1.78 -17.52
C LEU A 114 -3.25 -2.73 -18.11
N THR A 115 -4.19 -3.21 -17.30
CA THR A 115 -5.21 -4.19 -17.70
C THR A 115 -6.61 -3.59 -17.82
N TYR A 116 -6.82 -2.41 -17.22
CA TYR A 116 -8.06 -1.67 -17.29
C TYR A 116 -7.77 -0.17 -17.21
N ASP A 117 -8.42 0.63 -18.05
CA ASP A 117 -8.34 2.10 -18.05
C ASP A 117 -9.65 2.67 -18.59
N VAL A 118 -10.62 2.91 -17.70
CA VAL A 118 -11.96 3.40 -18.05
C VAL A 118 -12.43 4.35 -16.95
N ASN A 119 -13.05 5.47 -17.33
CA ASN A 119 -13.61 6.47 -16.40
C ASN A 119 -12.61 6.90 -15.30
N ASN A 120 -11.35 7.12 -15.69
CA ASN A 120 -10.24 7.47 -14.79
C ASN A 120 -9.89 6.40 -13.74
N THR A 121 -10.43 5.19 -13.87
CA THR A 121 -10.02 4.03 -13.07
C THR A 121 -8.99 3.22 -13.85
N GLN A 122 -7.82 3.04 -13.24
CA GLN A 122 -6.71 2.28 -13.81
C GLN A 122 -6.41 1.06 -12.95
N ARG A 123 -6.38 -0.13 -13.56
CA ARG A 123 -5.89 -1.36 -12.93
C ARG A 123 -4.56 -1.77 -13.53
N ILE A 124 -3.58 -1.99 -12.67
CA ILE A 124 -2.23 -2.41 -13.03
C ILE A 124 -1.94 -3.76 -12.40
N ASP A 125 -1.92 -4.79 -13.24
CA ASP A 125 -1.52 -6.13 -12.85
C ASP A 125 0.00 -6.19 -12.75
N TYR A 126 0.51 -6.91 -11.75
CA TYR A 126 1.94 -7.04 -11.50
C TYR A 126 2.36 -8.49 -11.22
N ASP A 127 3.56 -8.83 -11.67
CA ASP A 127 4.29 -10.03 -11.28
C ASP A 127 5.66 -9.62 -10.71
N TYR A 128 5.89 -9.91 -9.42
CA TYR A 128 7.15 -9.63 -8.73
C TYR A 128 8.05 -10.87 -8.73
N TYR A 129 9.26 -10.71 -9.24
CA TYR A 129 10.28 -11.74 -9.31
C TYR A 129 11.47 -11.44 -8.40
N SER A 130 12.02 -12.48 -7.79
CA SER A 130 13.32 -12.45 -7.13
C SER A 130 14.12 -13.69 -7.48
N LYS A 131 15.37 -13.49 -7.95
CA LYS A 131 16.24 -14.56 -8.46
C LYS A 131 15.52 -15.41 -9.52
N ASN A 132 14.84 -14.73 -10.46
CA ASN A 132 14.02 -15.32 -11.53
C ASN A 132 12.86 -16.23 -11.05
N LYS A 133 12.49 -16.20 -9.77
CA LYS A 133 11.33 -16.92 -9.25
C LYS A 133 10.20 -15.94 -8.94
N LEU A 134 8.99 -16.25 -9.39
CA LEU A 134 7.79 -15.49 -9.05
C LEU A 134 7.58 -15.55 -7.52
N LYS A 135 7.52 -14.39 -6.86
CA LYS A 135 7.34 -14.26 -5.41
C LYS A 135 5.99 -13.69 -5.02
N SER A 136 5.36 -12.95 -5.92
CA SER A 136 4.06 -12.34 -5.71
C SER A 136 3.46 -11.97 -7.05
N LYS A 137 2.15 -12.09 -7.17
CA LYS A 137 1.37 -11.49 -8.25
C LYS A 137 0.09 -10.87 -7.71
N GLY A 138 -0.49 -9.96 -8.47
CA GLY A 138 -1.67 -9.24 -8.04
C GLY A 138 -1.95 -8.01 -8.89
N TYR A 139 -2.65 -7.04 -8.33
CA TYR A 139 -2.94 -5.77 -9.00
C TYR A 139 -3.02 -4.58 -8.04
N VAL A 140 -2.89 -3.39 -8.60
CA VAL A 140 -3.17 -2.11 -7.96
C VAL A 140 -4.27 -1.43 -8.75
N GLU A 141 -5.24 -0.85 -8.06
CA GLU A 141 -6.28 -0.04 -8.66
C GLU A 141 -6.22 1.39 -8.13
N THR A 142 -6.39 2.34 -9.06
CA THR A 142 -6.48 3.76 -8.75
C THR A 142 -7.66 4.37 -9.47
N HIS A 143 -8.27 5.40 -8.87
CA HIS A 143 -9.30 6.22 -9.49
C HIS A 143 -8.91 7.69 -9.38
N ASN A 144 -8.89 8.42 -10.49
CA ASN A 144 -8.40 9.81 -10.54
C ASN A 144 -7.01 9.97 -9.87
N LYS A 145 -6.07 9.05 -10.15
CA LYS A 145 -4.73 8.99 -9.52
C LYS A 145 -4.73 8.83 -7.98
N THR A 146 -5.86 8.50 -7.39
CA THR A 146 -5.99 8.18 -5.96
C THR A 146 -5.98 6.67 -5.78
N PHE A 147 -5.31 6.19 -4.74
CA PHE A 147 -5.28 4.77 -4.40
C PHE A 147 -6.67 4.27 -3.99
N GLU A 148 -7.12 3.17 -4.60
CA GLU A 148 -8.42 2.54 -4.31
C GLU A 148 -8.21 1.14 -3.72
N GLU A 149 -7.42 0.31 -4.40
CA GLU A 149 -7.23 -1.09 -4.00
C GLU A 149 -5.82 -1.59 -4.31
N PHE A 150 -5.31 -2.47 -3.45
CA PHE A 150 -4.16 -3.32 -3.73
C PHE A 150 -4.53 -4.76 -3.39
N VAL A 151 -4.28 -5.68 -4.32
CA VAL A 151 -4.47 -7.11 -4.09
C VAL A 151 -3.20 -7.85 -4.43
N ASN A 152 -2.71 -8.64 -3.49
CA ASN A 152 -1.64 -9.62 -3.65
C ASN A 152 -2.25 -11.02 -3.56
N ILE A 153 -2.52 -11.61 -4.71
CA ILE A 153 -3.20 -12.91 -4.84
C ILE A 153 -2.35 -14.02 -4.22
N THR A 154 -1.03 -14.02 -4.47
CA THR A 154 -0.12 -15.07 -3.99
C THR A 154 -0.08 -15.17 -2.46
N ASN A 155 -0.12 -14.03 -1.78
CA ASN A 155 0.06 -13.96 -0.32
C ASN A 155 -1.25 -13.68 0.42
N GLY A 156 -2.36 -13.55 -0.31
CA GLY A 156 -3.67 -13.23 0.23
C GLY A 156 -3.71 -11.88 0.96
N ILE A 157 -2.95 -10.88 0.51
CA ILE A 157 -2.98 -9.55 1.14
C ILE A 157 -3.88 -8.67 0.30
N LYS A 158 -4.81 -7.97 0.94
CA LYS A 158 -5.69 -7.00 0.30
C LYS A 158 -5.69 -5.71 1.10
N ILE A 159 -5.59 -4.56 0.44
CA ILE A 159 -5.75 -3.24 1.04
C ILE A 159 -6.81 -2.52 0.22
N THR A 160 -7.87 -2.04 0.86
CA THR A 160 -9.03 -1.47 0.14
C THR A 160 -9.51 -0.23 0.85
N LYS A 161 -9.80 0.82 0.08
CA LYS A 161 -10.44 2.02 0.59
C LYS A 161 -11.81 1.69 1.19
N ILE A 162 -12.15 2.34 2.30
CA ILE A 162 -13.44 2.22 3.01
C ILE A 162 -14.25 3.49 2.76
#